data_AF-A0A392P168-F1
#
_entry.id   AF-A0A392P168-F1
#
_cell.length_a   1.000
_cell.length_b   1.000
_cell.length_c   1.000
_cell.angle_alpha   90.00
_cell.angle_beta   90.00
_cell.angle_gamma   90.00
#
_symmetry.space_group_name_H-M   'P 1'
#
loop_
_entity.id
_entity.type
_entity.pdbx_description
1 polymer ?
#
loop_
_entity_poly.entity_id
_entity_poly.type
_entity_poly.pdbx_seq_one_letter_code
_entity_poly.pdbx_strand_id
1 'polypeptide(L)'
;MSSQETSFVTLGQRVLANPLKVRMHYGHPDVFDRFWFLCRGGVSKASRVINISEDIFAGFNCTLRGGNVTHHEYIQVGKGRDVGLNQISMFEAKVASGNGEQVLSRDVYRLGHRLDFFRMLSVFYSTIGFYFNSMVVVLTVYAYLWGRLYMALSGIEKEAQRSASNNKALGAIIDQQFIIQLGIFTALPMVVENTLEHGFLPAVWDFLTMQLELGSLFFTFSLGTRTHFFGRTILHGGAKYRATGRGFVVEHKSFAENYRLYARSHFVKAIELGIILIVYASHSPLPKGTF
;
A
#
# COMPACT_ATOMS: atom_id res chain seq x y z
N MET A 1 3.02 -7.13 10.90
CA MET A 1 2.52 -7.86 9.70
C MET A 1 1.50 -8.92 10.05
N SER A 2 1.71 -9.75 11.07
CA SER A 2 0.74 -10.75 11.52
C SER A 2 -0.64 -10.16 11.83
N SER A 3 -0.70 -9.06 12.61
CA SER A 3 -1.98 -8.42 12.95
C SER A 3 -2.72 -7.85 11.73
N GLN A 4 -1.98 -7.37 10.71
CA GLN A 4 -2.59 -6.94 9.44
C GLN A 4 -3.18 -8.10 8.65
N GLU A 5 -2.62 -9.30 8.79
CA GLU A 5 -3.13 -10.48 8.11
C GLU A 5 -4.45 -10.96 8.71
N THR A 6 -4.59 -10.95 10.04
CA THR A 6 -5.86 -11.26 10.70
C THR A 6 -6.96 -10.36 10.16
N SER A 7 -6.78 -9.04 10.24
CA SER A 7 -7.69 -8.03 9.70
C SER A 7 -8.06 -8.25 8.24
N PHE A 8 -7.04 -8.51 7.43
CA PHE A 8 -7.17 -8.68 5.99
C PHE A 8 -8.02 -9.91 5.61
N VAL A 9 -7.93 -10.99 6.40
CA VAL A 9 -8.62 -12.27 6.13
C VAL A 9 -9.99 -12.34 6.81
N THR A 10 -10.23 -11.60 7.89
CA THR A 10 -11.48 -11.63 8.66
C THR A 10 -12.35 -10.40 8.40
N LEU A 11 -12.18 -9.33 9.20
CA LEU A 11 -13.05 -8.17 9.25
C LEU A 11 -13.19 -7.49 7.88
N GLY A 12 -12.07 -7.32 7.17
CA GLY A 12 -12.07 -6.76 5.82
C GLY A 12 -12.91 -7.60 4.85
N GLN A 13 -12.75 -8.93 4.88
CA GLN A 13 -13.52 -9.83 4.00
C GLN A 13 -15.00 -9.89 4.36
N ARG A 14 -15.34 -9.82 5.65
CA ARG A 14 -16.74 -9.74 6.12
C ARG A 14 -17.45 -8.55 5.49
N VAL A 15 -16.90 -7.35 5.67
CA VAL A 15 -17.53 -6.11 5.20
C VAL A 15 -17.63 -6.07 3.68
N LEU A 16 -16.61 -6.57 2.97
CA LEU A 16 -16.62 -6.65 1.51
C LEU A 16 -17.66 -7.66 0.98
N ALA A 17 -17.89 -8.77 1.69
CA ALA A 17 -18.89 -9.76 1.31
C ALA A 17 -20.33 -9.32 1.64
N ASN A 18 -20.54 -8.82 2.86
CA ASN A 18 -21.84 -8.36 3.35
C ASN A 18 -21.63 -7.17 4.30
N PRO A 19 -22.19 -5.97 4.03
CA PRO A 19 -23.27 -5.66 3.06
C PRO A 19 -22.82 -5.26 1.66
N LEU A 20 -21.52 -5.03 1.42
CA LEU A 20 -21.07 -4.34 0.21
C LEU A 20 -21.21 -5.20 -1.06
N LYS A 21 -21.09 -6.53 -0.96
CA LYS A 21 -21.11 -7.47 -2.11
C LYS A 21 -20.07 -7.14 -3.18
N VAL A 22 -18.89 -6.68 -2.74
CA VAL A 22 -17.75 -6.31 -3.58
C VAL A 22 -16.49 -7.11 -3.23
N ARG A 23 -16.65 -8.22 -2.49
CA ARG A 23 -15.55 -9.14 -2.22
C ARG A 23 -15.04 -9.69 -3.54
N MET A 24 -13.81 -9.31 -3.87
CA MET A 24 -13.08 -9.87 -4.99
C MET A 24 -12.07 -10.85 -4.41
N HIS A 25 -12.23 -12.09 -4.82
CA HIS A 25 -11.47 -13.27 -4.37
C HIS A 25 -9.98 -12.96 -4.16
N TYR A 26 -9.43 -13.24 -2.99
CA TYR A 26 -7.99 -13.09 -2.72
C TYR A 26 -7.56 -13.89 -1.49
N GLY A 27 -7.33 -15.19 -1.69
CA GLY A 27 -6.75 -16.03 -0.66
C GLY A 27 -6.98 -17.52 -0.87
N HIS A 28 -6.24 -18.33 -0.12
CA HIS A 28 -6.54 -19.74 0.08
C HIS A 28 -7.05 -19.89 1.52
N PRO A 29 -8.09 -20.69 1.80
CA PRO A 29 -8.80 -21.62 0.90
C PRO A 29 -10.15 -21.06 0.41
N ASP A 30 -10.14 -20.26 -0.66
CA ASP A 30 -11.39 -19.99 -1.38
C ASP A 30 -11.82 -21.25 -2.19
N VAL A 31 -13.13 -21.51 -2.23
CA VAL A 31 -13.73 -22.67 -2.92
C VAL A 31 -14.49 -22.19 -4.15
N PHE A 32 -14.23 -22.82 -5.30
CA PHE A 32 -14.86 -22.49 -6.57
C PHE A 32 -15.95 -23.49 -6.95
N ASP A 33 -17.11 -22.99 -7.39
CA ASP A 33 -18.09 -23.81 -8.09
C ASP A 33 -17.59 -24.13 -9.51
N ARG A 34 -17.14 -25.37 -9.69
CA ARG A 34 -16.64 -25.89 -10.96
C ARG A 34 -17.64 -25.71 -12.10
N PHE A 35 -18.93 -25.98 -11.88
CA PHE A 35 -19.95 -25.90 -12.93
C PHE A 35 -20.22 -24.44 -13.33
N TRP A 36 -20.16 -23.53 -12.36
CA TRP A 36 -20.30 -22.10 -12.65
C TRP A 36 -19.16 -21.59 -13.56
N PHE A 37 -17.90 -21.85 -13.18
CA PHE A 37 -16.73 -21.30 -13.86
C PHE A 37 -16.41 -21.99 -15.20
N LEU A 38 -16.55 -23.31 -15.32
CA LEU A 38 -16.24 -24.02 -16.57
C LEU A 38 -17.13 -23.58 -17.74
N CYS A 39 -18.43 -23.42 -17.50
CA CYS A 39 -19.37 -22.95 -18.53
C CYS A 39 -19.22 -21.45 -18.84
N ARG A 40 -18.36 -20.74 -18.11
CA ARG A 40 -18.20 -19.29 -18.14
C ARG A 40 -16.74 -18.88 -18.34
N GLY A 41 -16.00 -19.60 -19.19
CA GLY A 41 -14.67 -19.18 -19.62
C GLY A 41 -13.56 -19.35 -18.58
N GLY A 42 -13.80 -20.17 -17.54
CA GLY A 42 -12.79 -20.59 -16.57
C GLY A 42 -12.55 -19.60 -15.43
N VAL A 43 -11.62 -19.98 -14.55
CA VAL A 43 -11.25 -19.24 -13.34
C VAL A 43 -10.38 -18.03 -13.68
N SER A 44 -9.37 -18.21 -14.53
CA SER A 44 -8.37 -17.20 -14.84
C SER A 44 -8.26 -16.92 -16.34
N LYS A 45 -7.61 -15.81 -16.70
CA LYS A 45 -7.28 -15.47 -18.09
C LYS A 45 -6.12 -16.34 -18.56
N ALA A 46 -6.12 -16.72 -19.85
CA ALA A 46 -5.10 -17.55 -20.46
C ALA A 46 -3.79 -16.77 -20.76
N SER A 47 -3.17 -16.17 -19.74
CA SER A 47 -1.86 -15.52 -19.87
C SER A 47 -0.98 -15.89 -18.68
N ARG A 48 0.26 -16.28 -18.98
CA ARG A 48 1.29 -16.59 -17.97
C ARG A 48 2.06 -15.35 -17.50
N VAL A 49 1.91 -14.23 -18.20
CA VAL A 49 2.71 -13.02 -18.01
C VAL A 49 1.86 -11.83 -17.55
N ILE A 50 0.59 -11.79 -17.96
CA ILE A 50 -0.35 -10.70 -17.66
C ILE A 50 -1.44 -11.30 -16.76
N ASN A 51 -1.91 -10.54 -15.78
CA ASN A 51 -2.92 -10.94 -14.79
C ASN A 51 -2.37 -11.87 -13.71
N ILE A 52 -1.28 -11.45 -13.06
CA ILE A 52 -0.63 -12.22 -11.97
C ILE A 52 -1.58 -12.54 -10.82
N SER A 53 -2.52 -11.63 -10.52
CA SER A 53 -3.56 -11.82 -9.51
C SER A 53 -4.75 -12.59 -10.08
N GLU A 54 -4.51 -13.81 -10.56
CA GLU A 54 -5.52 -14.66 -11.20
C GLU A 54 -6.77 -14.87 -10.33
N ASP A 55 -6.55 -14.93 -9.03
CA ASP A 55 -7.56 -15.04 -7.98
C ASP A 55 -8.54 -13.87 -8.03
N ILE A 56 -8.05 -12.64 -8.07
CA ILE A 56 -8.89 -11.43 -8.16
C ILE A 56 -9.61 -11.36 -9.51
N PHE A 57 -8.93 -11.73 -10.61
CA PHE A 57 -9.58 -11.75 -11.92
C PHE A 57 -10.70 -12.79 -12.01
N ALA A 58 -10.59 -13.90 -11.27
CA ALA A 58 -11.69 -14.84 -11.10
C ALA A 58 -12.89 -14.19 -10.39
N GLY A 59 -12.62 -13.41 -9.33
CA GLY A 59 -13.61 -12.59 -8.63
C GLY A 59 -14.30 -11.60 -9.57
N PHE A 60 -13.54 -10.83 -10.34
CA PHE A 60 -14.07 -9.88 -11.33
C PHE A 60 -14.96 -10.57 -12.36
N ASN A 61 -14.53 -11.70 -12.92
CA ASN A 61 -15.33 -12.46 -13.87
C ASN A 61 -16.62 -13.00 -13.23
N CYS A 62 -16.57 -13.42 -11.96
CA CYS A 62 -17.74 -13.89 -11.23
C CYS A 62 -18.78 -12.77 -11.08
N THR A 63 -18.37 -11.62 -10.52
CA THR A 63 -19.26 -10.47 -10.31
C THR A 63 -19.79 -9.91 -11.62
N LEU A 64 -18.95 -9.79 -12.66
CA LEU A 64 -19.38 -9.33 -13.98
C LEU A 64 -20.43 -10.25 -14.60
N ARG A 65 -20.47 -11.54 -14.24
CA ARG A 65 -21.45 -12.51 -14.76
C ARG A 65 -22.67 -12.68 -13.85
N GLY A 66 -22.86 -11.79 -12.88
CA GLY A 66 -23.98 -11.83 -11.94
C GLY A 66 -23.81 -12.83 -10.80
N GLY A 67 -22.62 -13.42 -10.64
CA GLY A 67 -22.29 -14.24 -9.47
C GLY A 67 -22.00 -13.39 -8.24
N ASN A 68 -22.08 -14.00 -7.06
CA ASN A 68 -21.75 -13.36 -5.79
C ASN A 68 -20.65 -14.15 -5.07
N VAL A 69 -19.70 -13.44 -4.46
CA VAL A 69 -18.61 -14.04 -3.69
C VAL A 69 -18.94 -13.88 -2.22
N THR A 70 -19.30 -14.98 -1.56
CA THR A 70 -19.58 -15.00 -0.11
C THR A 70 -18.28 -15.13 0.68
N HIS A 71 -18.35 -14.84 1.98
CA HIS A 71 -17.26 -15.06 2.92
C HIS A 71 -17.78 -15.92 4.07
N HIS A 72 -17.04 -17.00 4.37
CA HIS A 72 -17.32 -17.91 5.47
C HIS A 72 -16.06 -18.02 6.31
N GLU A 73 -16.17 -17.73 7.60
CA GLU A 73 -15.02 -17.70 8.49
C GLU A 73 -14.69 -19.09 9.04
N TYR A 74 -13.44 -19.50 8.79
CA TYR A 74 -12.86 -20.71 9.36
C TYR A 74 -11.56 -20.34 10.06
N ILE A 75 -11.63 -19.99 11.35
CA ILE A 75 -10.47 -19.56 12.16
C ILE A 75 -9.36 -20.63 12.18
N GLN A 76 -9.70 -21.91 12.01
CA GLN A 76 -8.76 -23.03 12.08
C GLN A 76 -7.99 -23.33 10.78
N VAL A 77 -8.35 -22.73 9.64
CA VAL A 77 -7.73 -23.04 8.33
C VAL A 77 -6.88 -21.86 7.82
N GLY A 78 -6.14 -21.24 8.75
CA GLY A 78 -5.24 -20.14 8.46
C GLY A 78 -4.01 -20.59 7.67
N LYS A 79 -3.62 -19.81 6.66
CA LYS A 79 -2.35 -20.01 5.96
C LYS A 79 -1.26 -19.27 6.72
N GLY A 80 -0.30 -19.99 7.28
CA GLY A 80 0.90 -19.37 7.83
C GLY A 80 1.63 -18.56 6.77
N ARG A 81 2.01 -17.33 7.10
CA ARG A 81 2.86 -16.50 6.25
C ARG A 81 4.24 -16.30 6.82
N ASP A 82 5.15 -16.15 5.87
CA ASP A 82 6.52 -15.86 6.18
C ASP A 82 6.67 -14.42 6.67
N VAL A 83 7.34 -14.24 7.80
CA VAL A 83 7.52 -12.93 8.46
C VAL A 83 8.91 -12.33 8.24
N GLY A 84 9.74 -12.92 7.37
CA GLY A 84 11.04 -12.37 7.00
C GLY A 84 10.92 -11.11 6.13
N LEU A 85 11.78 -10.11 6.34
CA LEU A 85 11.72 -8.81 5.62
C LEU A 85 11.71 -8.95 4.10
N ASN A 86 12.58 -9.80 3.55
CA ASN A 86 12.65 -10.04 2.10
C ASN A 86 11.41 -10.75 1.56
N GLN A 87 10.85 -11.69 2.33
CA GLN A 87 9.63 -12.40 1.94
C GLN A 87 8.42 -11.46 1.97
N ILE A 88 8.31 -10.63 3.01
CA ILE A 88 7.28 -9.58 3.10
C ILE A 88 7.40 -8.62 1.92
N SER A 89 8.61 -8.11 1.65
CA SER A 89 8.82 -7.16 0.55
C SER A 89 8.50 -7.78 -0.82
N MET A 90 8.82 -9.06 -1.03
CA MET A 90 8.43 -9.77 -2.25
C MET A 90 6.92 -10.01 -2.35
N PHE A 91 6.27 -10.31 -1.23
CA PHE A 91 4.82 -10.46 -1.17
C PHE A 91 4.14 -9.13 -1.54
N GLU A 92 4.56 -8.04 -0.91
CA GLU A 92 4.03 -6.70 -1.19
C GLU A 92 4.31 -6.25 -2.62
N ALA A 93 5.50 -6.54 -3.14
CA ALA A 93 5.82 -6.31 -4.54
C ALA A 93 4.87 -7.07 -5.48
N LYS A 94 4.53 -8.32 -5.15
CA LYS A 94 3.57 -9.13 -5.90
C LYS A 94 2.18 -8.50 -5.85
N VAL A 95 1.68 -8.13 -4.67
CA VAL A 95 0.34 -7.54 -4.52
C VAL A 95 0.25 -6.19 -5.23
N ALA A 96 1.26 -5.33 -5.06
CA ALA A 96 1.33 -4.02 -5.68
C ALA A 96 1.42 -4.10 -7.22
N SER A 97 2.22 -5.04 -7.75
CA SER A 97 2.29 -5.24 -9.21
C SER A 97 0.97 -5.78 -9.75
N GLY A 98 0.35 -6.76 -9.06
CA GLY A 98 -0.96 -7.29 -9.44
C GLY A 98 -2.05 -6.22 -9.46
N ASN A 99 -2.06 -5.31 -8.49
CA ASN A 99 -2.98 -4.16 -8.49
C ASN A 99 -2.68 -3.18 -9.63
N GLY A 100 -1.42 -2.96 -9.98
CA GLY A 100 -1.03 -2.19 -11.16
C GLY A 100 -1.63 -2.76 -12.46
N GLU A 101 -1.64 -4.09 -12.61
CA GLU A 101 -2.29 -4.74 -13.76
C GLU A 101 -3.81 -4.63 -13.71
N GLN A 102 -4.42 -4.64 -12.52
CA GLN A 102 -5.85 -4.42 -12.37
C GLN A 102 -6.25 -3.01 -12.85
N VAL A 103 -5.47 -1.98 -12.52
CA VAL A 103 -5.70 -0.60 -13.01
C VAL A 103 -5.72 -0.53 -14.53
N LEU A 104 -4.81 -1.25 -15.18
CA LEU A 104 -4.70 -1.31 -16.63
C LEU A 104 -5.74 -2.25 -17.27
N SER A 105 -6.46 -3.05 -16.48
CA SER A 105 -7.39 -4.05 -16.99
C SER A 105 -8.75 -3.46 -17.36
N ARG A 106 -9.29 -3.95 -18.47
CA ARG A 106 -10.67 -3.64 -18.90
C ARG A 106 -11.74 -4.18 -17.94
N ASP A 107 -11.40 -5.14 -17.09
CA ASP A 107 -12.37 -5.72 -16.15
C ASP A 107 -12.79 -4.70 -15.07
N VAL A 108 -11.87 -3.84 -14.62
CA VAL A 108 -12.17 -2.74 -13.69
C VAL A 108 -13.06 -1.71 -14.35
N TYR A 109 -12.76 -1.33 -15.60
CA TYR A 109 -13.62 -0.43 -16.39
C TYR A 109 -15.05 -0.98 -16.51
N ARG A 110 -15.20 -2.28 -16.78
CA ARG A 110 -16.51 -2.94 -16.88
C ARG A 110 -17.24 -3.02 -15.54
N LEU A 111 -16.52 -3.26 -14.45
CA LEU A 111 -17.10 -3.27 -13.10
C LEU A 111 -17.64 -1.89 -12.74
N GLY A 112 -16.89 -0.83 -13.04
CA GLY A 112 -17.34 0.55 -12.80
C GLY A 112 -18.64 0.91 -13.51
N HIS A 113 -18.91 0.34 -14.69
CA HIS A 113 -20.15 0.58 -15.43
C HIS A 113 -21.36 -0.23 -14.91
N ARG A 114 -21.14 -1.29 -14.13
CA ARG A 114 -22.20 -2.21 -13.68
C ARG A 114 -22.52 -2.09 -12.19
N LEU A 115 -21.64 -1.48 -11.41
CA LEU A 115 -21.81 -1.31 -9.97
C LEU A 115 -22.42 0.06 -9.66
N ASP A 116 -23.31 0.10 -8.67
CA ASP A 116 -23.84 1.35 -8.12
C ASP A 116 -22.72 2.20 -7.53
N PHE A 117 -22.93 3.52 -7.43
CA PHE A 117 -21.91 4.46 -6.94
C PHE A 117 -21.20 4.01 -5.65
N PHE A 118 -21.95 3.57 -4.64
CA PHE A 118 -21.38 3.11 -3.37
C PHE A 118 -20.53 1.85 -3.51
N ARG A 119 -20.99 0.87 -4.31
CA ARG A 119 -20.23 -0.35 -4.57
C ARG A 119 -18.99 -0.07 -5.42
N MET A 120 -19.10 0.83 -6.39
CA MET A 120 -17.96 1.30 -7.18
C MET A 120 -16.92 1.98 -6.29
N LEU A 121 -17.35 2.84 -5.37
CA LEU A 121 -16.48 3.48 -4.39
C LEU A 121 -15.82 2.45 -3.47
N SER A 122 -16.57 1.45 -3.01
CA SER A 122 -16.02 0.36 -2.20
C SER A 122 -15.00 -0.48 -2.96
N VAL A 123 -15.24 -0.79 -4.24
CA VAL A 123 -14.24 -1.46 -5.10
C VAL A 123 -13.00 -0.59 -5.26
N PHE A 124 -13.17 0.72 -5.46
CA PHE A 124 -12.04 1.64 -5.54
C PHE A 124 -11.18 1.57 -4.28
N TYR A 125 -11.76 1.75 -3.08
CA TYR A 125 -10.97 1.74 -1.85
C TYR A 125 -10.42 0.37 -1.46
N SER A 126 -11.08 -0.73 -1.81
CA SER A 126 -10.65 -2.08 -1.42
C SER A 126 -9.60 -2.69 -2.35
N THR A 127 -9.55 -2.26 -3.62
CA THR A 127 -8.62 -2.81 -4.62
C THR A 127 -7.55 -1.78 -5.02
N ILE A 128 -7.89 -0.88 -5.94
CA ILE A 128 -6.94 -0.06 -6.69
C ILE A 128 -6.58 1.24 -5.96
N GLY A 129 -7.57 1.85 -5.31
CA GLY A 129 -7.50 3.18 -4.73
C GLY A 129 -6.43 3.30 -3.65
N PHE A 130 -6.23 2.26 -2.84
CA PHE A 130 -5.15 2.26 -1.84
C PHE A 130 -3.77 2.45 -2.49
N TYR A 131 -3.46 1.71 -3.55
CA TYR A 131 -2.17 1.78 -4.25
C TYR A 131 -2.03 3.06 -5.08
N PHE A 132 -3.12 3.49 -5.72
CA PHE A 132 -3.16 4.73 -6.46
C PHE A 132 -2.93 5.95 -5.57
N ASN A 133 -3.69 6.07 -4.48
CA ASN A 133 -3.54 7.16 -3.51
C ASN A 133 -2.15 7.15 -2.88
N SER A 134 -1.62 5.97 -2.52
CA SER A 134 -0.26 5.82 -2.01
C SER A 134 0.79 6.33 -3.01
N MET A 135 0.63 6.03 -4.30
CA MET A 135 1.52 6.53 -5.35
C MET A 135 1.43 8.04 -5.49
N VAL A 136 0.21 8.61 -5.48
CA VAL A 136 0.01 10.06 -5.53
C VAL A 136 0.68 10.75 -4.34
N VAL A 137 0.52 10.23 -3.12
CA VAL A 137 1.17 10.76 -1.91
C VAL A 137 2.70 10.73 -2.03
N VAL A 138 3.29 9.65 -2.53
CA VAL A 138 4.74 9.60 -2.74
C VAL A 138 5.16 10.62 -3.81
N LEU A 139 4.43 10.72 -4.93
CA LEU A 139 4.74 11.69 -5.97
C LEU A 139 4.62 13.13 -5.50
N THR A 140 3.63 13.47 -4.66
CA THR A 140 3.50 14.82 -4.10
C THR A 140 4.65 15.15 -3.16
N VAL A 141 5.12 14.20 -2.36
CA VAL A 141 6.32 14.39 -1.52
C VAL A 141 7.56 14.63 -2.39
N TYR A 142 7.74 13.86 -3.47
CA TYR A 142 8.85 14.08 -4.41
C TYR A 142 8.76 15.45 -5.09
N ALA A 143 7.59 15.81 -5.61
CA ALA A 143 7.35 17.11 -6.23
C ALA A 143 7.57 18.27 -5.25
N TYR A 144 7.15 18.10 -4.00
CA TYR A 144 7.38 19.06 -2.93
C TYR A 144 8.87 19.25 -2.66
N LEU A 145 9.64 18.17 -2.46
CA LEU A 145 11.09 18.27 -2.18
C LEU A 145 11.86 18.89 -3.35
N TRP A 146 11.59 18.46 -4.57
CA TRP A 146 12.18 19.06 -5.77
C TRP A 146 11.78 20.53 -5.94
N GLY A 147 10.51 20.88 -5.67
CA GLY A 147 10.03 22.25 -5.69
C GLY A 147 10.70 23.13 -4.63
N ARG A 148 10.90 22.63 -3.41
CA ARG A 148 11.62 23.33 -2.33
C ARG A 148 13.08 23.56 -2.71
N LEU A 149 13.75 22.54 -3.26
CA LEU A 149 15.12 22.70 -3.76
C LEU A 149 15.21 23.77 -4.85
N TYR A 150 14.28 23.76 -5.82
CA TYR A 150 14.23 24.76 -6.87
C TYR A 150 14.03 26.18 -6.32
N MET A 151 13.14 26.38 -5.35
CA MET A 151 12.92 27.68 -4.70
C MET A 151 14.15 28.16 -3.91
N ALA A 152 14.86 27.24 -3.25
CA ALA A 152 16.09 27.55 -2.52
C ALA A 152 17.23 27.97 -3.46
N LEU A 153 17.40 27.27 -4.58
CA LEU A 153 18.45 27.55 -5.58
C LEU A 153 18.16 28.81 -6.40
N SER A 154 16.90 29.07 -6.73
CA SER A 154 16.49 30.26 -7.49
C SER A 154 16.51 31.56 -6.66
N GLY A 155 16.72 31.48 -5.34
CA GLY A 155 16.73 32.64 -4.46
C GLY A 155 15.35 33.23 -4.15
N ILE A 156 14.28 32.69 -4.77
CA ILE A 156 12.89 33.09 -4.53
C ILE A 156 12.54 32.93 -3.04
N GLU A 157 13.09 31.92 -2.38
CA GLU A 157 12.91 31.70 -0.94
C GLU A 157 13.42 32.87 -0.08
N LYS A 158 14.55 33.50 -0.47
CA LYS A 158 15.11 34.65 0.26
C LYS A 158 14.23 35.89 0.12
N GLU A 159 13.70 36.13 -1.08
CA GLU A 159 12.79 37.25 -1.34
C GLU A 159 11.42 37.01 -0.68
N ALA A 160 10.90 35.79 -0.74
CA ALA A 160 9.66 35.41 -0.05
C ALA A 160 9.77 35.60 1.47
N GLN A 161 10.93 35.27 2.08
CA GLN A 161 11.17 35.48 3.50
C GLN A 161 11.25 36.97 3.88
N ARG A 162 11.79 37.82 3.01
CA ARG A 162 11.85 39.28 3.22
C ARG A 162 10.47 39.93 3.15
N SER A 163 9.58 39.40 2.32
CA SER A 163 8.21 39.92 2.13
C SER A 163 7.16 39.26 3.03
N ALA A 164 7.49 38.19 3.75
CA ALA A 164 6.51 37.45 4.55
C ALA A 164 6.25 38.09 5.92
N SER A 165 4.99 38.46 6.19
CA SER A 165 4.51 38.71 7.56
C SER A 165 4.46 37.39 8.35
N ASN A 166 4.69 37.47 9.66
CA ASN A 166 4.85 36.36 10.61
C ASN A 166 3.84 35.20 10.44
N ASN A 167 4.22 34.14 9.72
CA ASN A 167 3.38 32.97 9.40
C ASN A 167 3.45 31.83 10.45
N LYS A 168 3.82 32.13 11.70
CA LYS A 168 3.91 31.12 12.78
C LYS A 168 2.59 30.37 13.03
N ALA A 169 1.45 31.05 12.90
CA ALA A 169 0.14 30.43 13.05
C ALA A 169 -0.15 29.42 11.93
N LEU A 170 0.22 29.73 10.69
CA LEU A 170 0.07 28.82 9.55
C LEU A 170 0.99 27.60 9.69
N GLY A 171 2.24 27.81 10.13
CA GLY A 171 3.17 26.71 10.44
C GLY A 171 2.61 25.77 11.51
N ALA A 172 2.13 26.33 12.63
CA ALA A 172 1.54 25.55 13.72
C ALA A 172 0.30 24.75 13.28
N ILE A 173 -0.57 25.33 12.44
CA ILE A 173 -1.76 24.64 11.89
C ILE A 173 -1.34 23.48 10.98
N ILE A 174 -0.35 23.71 10.11
CA ILE A 174 0.17 22.69 9.20
C ILE A 174 0.83 21.54 10.00
N ASP A 175 1.64 21.86 10.99
CA ASP A 175 2.30 20.86 11.85
C ASP A 175 1.28 20.02 12.63
N GLN A 176 0.23 20.66 13.19
CA GLN A 176 -0.87 19.95 13.84
C GLN A 176 -1.63 19.04 12.85
N GLN A 177 -1.86 19.51 11.62
CA GLN A 177 -2.50 18.72 10.59
C GLN A 177 -1.66 17.49 10.22
N PHE A 178 -0.33 17.62 10.08
CA PHE A 178 0.54 16.48 9.83
C PHE A 178 0.51 15.44 10.96
N ILE A 179 0.60 15.88 12.23
CA ILE A 179 0.59 14.97 13.39
C ILE A 179 -0.75 14.25 13.53
N ILE A 180 -1.86 15.00 13.49
CA ILE A 180 -3.20 14.45 13.76
C ILE A 180 -3.71 13.66 12.54
N GLN A 181 -3.66 14.26 11.35
CA GLN A 181 -4.28 13.69 10.13
C GLN A 181 -3.46 12.57 9.49
N LEU A 182 -2.13 12.72 9.44
CA LEU A 182 -1.25 11.72 8.78
C LEU A 182 -0.61 10.75 9.78
N GLY A 183 -0.54 11.07 11.06
CA GLY A 183 -0.02 10.18 12.10
C GLY A 183 -1.12 9.35 12.77
N ILE A 184 -2.04 10.01 13.49
CA ILE A 184 -3.01 9.34 14.35
C ILE A 184 -4.18 8.74 13.55
N PHE A 185 -4.78 9.52 12.63
CA PHE A 185 -5.95 9.05 11.88
C PHE A 185 -5.66 7.86 10.95
N THR A 186 -4.43 7.72 10.45
CA THR A 186 -4.04 6.55 9.65
C THR A 186 -3.84 5.29 10.50
N ALA A 187 -3.49 5.44 11.77
CA ALA A 187 -3.35 4.32 12.71
C ALA A 187 -4.68 3.94 13.38
N LEU A 188 -5.67 4.83 13.36
CA LEU A 188 -6.95 4.66 14.03
C LEU A 188 -7.71 3.38 13.63
N PRO A 189 -7.79 2.96 12.35
CA PRO A 189 -8.45 1.71 12.00
C PRO A 189 -7.85 0.50 12.69
N MET A 190 -6.52 0.43 12.80
CA MET A 190 -5.81 -0.66 13.47
C MET A 190 -6.07 -0.64 14.99
N VAL A 191 -6.07 0.55 15.61
CA VAL A 191 -6.35 0.69 17.05
C VAL A 191 -7.79 0.29 17.37
N VAL A 192 -8.76 0.72 16.55
CA VAL A 192 -10.18 0.36 16.70
C VAL A 192 -10.36 -1.14 16.56
N GLU A 193 -9.76 -1.75 15.54
CA GLU A 193 -9.82 -3.20 15.33
C GLU A 193 -9.24 -3.96 16.51
N ASN A 194 -8.02 -3.62 16.94
CA ASN A 194 -7.38 -4.32 18.05
C ASN A 194 -8.17 -4.13 19.37
N THR A 195 -8.81 -2.96 19.53
CA THR A 195 -9.70 -2.68 20.67
C THR A 195 -10.93 -3.59 20.66
N LEU A 196 -11.51 -3.87 19.49
CA LEU A 196 -12.67 -4.75 19.35
C LEU A 196 -12.31 -6.23 19.56
N GLU A 197 -11.12 -6.65 19.15
CA GLU A 197 -10.69 -8.06 19.26
C GLU A 197 -10.11 -8.41 20.64
N HIS A 198 -9.22 -7.57 21.18
CA HIS A 198 -8.44 -7.88 22.40
C HIS A 198 -8.79 -6.98 23.59
N GLY A 199 -9.62 -5.95 23.38
CA GLY A 199 -9.97 -4.94 24.39
C GLY A 199 -9.10 -3.68 24.34
N PHE A 200 -9.57 -2.60 24.95
CA PHE A 200 -8.95 -1.27 24.83
C PHE A 200 -7.54 -1.19 25.44
N LEU A 201 -7.35 -1.70 26.65
CA LEU A 201 -6.05 -1.61 27.33
C LEU A 201 -4.95 -2.42 26.61
N PRO A 202 -5.20 -3.68 26.19
CA PRO A 202 -4.26 -4.41 25.34
C PRO A 202 -3.97 -3.70 24.02
N ALA A 203 -4.99 -3.13 23.37
CA ALA A 203 -4.81 -2.43 22.10
C ALA A 203 -3.89 -1.21 22.20
N VAL A 204 -3.98 -0.44 23.28
CA VAL A 204 -3.08 0.68 23.55
C VAL A 204 -1.64 0.19 23.80
N TRP A 205 -1.49 -0.87 24.58
CA TRP A 205 -0.18 -1.46 24.84
C TRP A 205 0.47 -1.98 23.55
N ASP A 206 -0.26 -2.72 22.73
CA ASP A 206 0.20 -3.22 21.43
C ASP A 206 0.58 -2.11 20.45
N PHE A 207 -0.16 -0.99 20.49
CA PHE A 207 0.20 0.18 19.69
C PHE A 207 1.55 0.76 20.14
N LEU A 208 1.77 0.90 21.45
CA LEU A 208 3.02 1.41 22.00
C LEU A 208 4.20 0.48 21.69
N THR A 209 4.04 -0.83 21.88
CA THR A 209 5.09 -1.81 21.54
C THR A 209 5.42 -1.76 20.06
N MET A 210 4.42 -1.67 19.17
CA MET A 210 4.64 -1.53 17.72
C MET A 210 5.45 -0.27 17.37
N GLN A 211 5.26 0.85 18.07
CA GLN A 211 6.09 2.05 17.86
C GLN A 211 7.52 1.85 18.37
N LEU A 212 7.71 1.21 19.52
CA LEU A 212 9.03 0.89 20.07
C LEU A 212 9.81 -0.09 19.20
N GLU A 213 9.13 -1.01 18.52
CA GLU A 213 9.68 -1.95 17.53
C GLU A 213 9.99 -1.30 16.18
N LEU A 214 9.91 0.03 16.08
CA LEU A 214 10.15 0.80 14.85
C LEU A 214 9.16 0.47 13.71
N GLY A 215 7.91 0.14 14.06
CA GLY A 215 6.85 -0.15 13.09
C GLY A 215 6.62 0.99 12.10
N SER A 216 6.76 2.25 12.52
CA SER A 216 6.65 3.43 11.64
C SER A 216 7.70 3.44 10.52
N LEU A 217 8.95 3.08 10.82
CA LEU A 217 10.02 2.93 9.83
C LEU A 217 9.74 1.76 8.89
N PHE A 218 9.29 0.64 9.43
CA PHE A 218 8.93 -0.54 8.65
C PHE A 218 7.78 -0.25 7.66
N PHE A 219 6.70 0.41 8.09
CA PHE A 219 5.58 0.73 7.21
C PHE A 219 5.93 1.78 6.16
N THR A 220 6.83 2.72 6.47
CA THR A 220 7.36 3.67 5.48
C THR A 220 8.21 2.95 4.42
N PHE A 221 9.04 2.00 4.84
CA PHE A 221 9.81 1.13 3.93
C PHE A 221 8.89 0.27 3.04
N SER A 222 7.88 -0.35 3.65
CA SER A 222 6.84 -1.11 2.94
C SER A 222 6.10 -0.25 1.91
N LEU A 223 5.73 0.99 2.25
CA LEU A 223 5.12 1.95 1.33
C LEU A 223 6.03 2.24 0.13
N GLY A 224 7.33 2.42 0.36
CA GLY A 224 8.33 2.57 -0.71
C GLY A 224 8.37 1.39 -1.68
N THR A 225 8.30 0.17 -1.13
CA THR A 225 8.21 -1.07 -1.92
C THR A 225 6.94 -1.09 -2.77
N ARG A 226 5.77 -0.91 -2.16
CA ARG A 226 4.46 -0.97 -2.84
C ARG A 226 4.38 0.06 -3.96
N THR A 227 4.74 1.31 -3.69
CA THR A 227 4.68 2.40 -4.69
C THR A 227 5.66 2.19 -5.84
N HIS A 228 6.88 1.69 -5.58
CA HIS A 228 7.85 1.40 -6.64
C HIS A 228 7.34 0.33 -7.61
N PHE A 229 6.82 -0.79 -7.10
CA PHE A 229 6.35 -1.89 -7.94
C PHE A 229 5.03 -1.58 -8.64
N PHE A 230 4.12 -0.86 -7.97
CA PHE A 230 2.89 -0.37 -8.57
C PHE A 230 3.17 0.60 -9.73
N GLY A 231 3.99 1.65 -9.49
CA GLY A 231 4.34 2.64 -10.51
C GLY A 231 5.13 2.03 -11.67
N ARG A 232 6.03 1.07 -11.40
CA ARG A 232 6.74 0.35 -12.46
C ARG A 232 5.77 -0.41 -13.37
N THR A 233 4.76 -1.06 -12.78
CA THR A 233 3.77 -1.83 -13.54
C THR A 233 2.90 -0.92 -14.40
N ILE A 234 2.52 0.26 -13.90
CA ILE A 234 1.78 1.26 -14.68
C ILE A 234 2.62 1.78 -15.86
N LEU A 235 3.89 2.12 -15.62
CA LEU A 235 4.74 2.77 -16.62
C LEU A 235 5.27 1.81 -17.70
N HIS A 236 5.70 0.62 -17.30
CA HIS A 236 6.39 -0.32 -18.19
C HIS A 236 5.56 -1.55 -18.55
N GLY A 237 4.43 -1.77 -17.87
CA GLY A 237 3.67 -3.01 -17.97
C GLY A 237 4.45 -4.23 -17.45
N GLY A 238 3.77 -5.38 -17.47
CA GLY A 238 4.38 -6.68 -17.19
C GLY A 238 4.78 -6.88 -15.74
N ALA A 239 3.80 -7.23 -14.89
CA ALA A 239 4.15 -7.76 -13.59
C ALA A 239 4.88 -9.09 -13.82
N LYS A 240 5.99 -9.32 -13.12
CA LYS A 240 6.69 -10.62 -13.15
C LYS A 240 6.41 -11.35 -11.86
N TYR A 241 5.94 -12.59 -11.95
CA TYR A 241 5.75 -13.42 -10.78
C TYR A 241 7.09 -13.60 -10.08
N ARG A 242 7.13 -13.23 -8.79
CA ARG A 242 8.25 -13.49 -7.90
C ARG A 242 7.75 -14.50 -6.87
N ALA A 243 8.38 -15.67 -6.84
CA ALA A 243 8.08 -16.65 -5.83
C ALA A 243 8.45 -16.07 -4.45
N THR A 244 7.45 -15.90 -3.60
CA THR A 244 7.67 -15.70 -2.17
C THR A 244 8.13 -17.05 -1.64
N GLY A 245 9.45 -17.20 -1.43
CA GLY A 245 10.01 -18.45 -0.91
C GLY A 245 9.47 -18.74 0.49
N ARG A 246 9.17 -20.02 0.77
CA ARG A 246 8.79 -20.52 2.10
C ARG A 246 10.01 -21.12 2.80
N GLY A 247 10.95 -20.27 3.16
CA GLY A 247 12.20 -20.65 3.81
C GLY A 247 12.14 -20.48 5.33
N PHE A 248 13.22 -20.88 6.01
CA PHE A 248 13.39 -20.55 7.43
C PHE A 248 13.43 -19.03 7.61
N VAL A 249 12.68 -18.53 8.58
CA VAL A 249 12.51 -17.08 8.85
C VAL A 249 13.81 -16.44 9.33
N VAL A 250 14.66 -17.19 10.03
CA VAL A 250 15.94 -16.72 10.58
C VAL A 250 17.08 -17.30 9.77
N GLU A 251 17.40 -16.65 8.66
CA GLU A 251 18.50 -17.02 7.77
C GLU A 251 19.31 -15.77 7.41
N HIS A 252 20.64 -15.87 7.44
CA HIS A 252 21.51 -14.80 6.98
C HIS A 252 21.44 -14.67 5.46
N LYS A 253 20.98 -13.51 4.96
CA LYS A 253 20.98 -13.20 3.53
C LYS A 253 22.22 -12.38 3.16
N SER A 254 22.82 -12.70 2.02
CA SER A 254 23.98 -11.99 1.52
C SER A 254 23.64 -10.54 1.19
N PHE A 255 24.60 -9.62 1.39
CA PHE A 255 24.41 -8.22 1.02
C PHE A 255 24.11 -8.05 -0.47
N ALA A 256 24.75 -8.86 -1.33
CA ALA A 256 24.53 -8.81 -2.78
C ALA A 256 23.06 -9.10 -3.14
N GLU A 257 22.40 -10.03 -2.44
CA GLU A 257 20.99 -10.33 -2.64
C GLU A 257 20.09 -9.17 -2.19
N ASN A 258 20.33 -8.63 -1.00
CA ASN A 258 19.61 -7.47 -0.48
C ASN A 258 19.77 -6.24 -1.37
N TYR A 259 21.00 -5.97 -1.82
CA TYR A 259 21.30 -4.86 -2.72
C TYR A 259 20.55 -5.03 -4.05
N ARG A 260 20.57 -6.21 -4.67
CA ARG A 260 19.83 -6.46 -5.92
C ARG A 260 18.32 -6.30 -5.75
N LEU A 261 17.77 -6.65 -4.58
CA LEU A 261 16.34 -6.53 -4.30
C LEU A 261 15.92 -5.06 -4.08
N TYR A 262 16.71 -4.29 -3.31
CA TYR A 262 16.34 -2.95 -2.85
C TYR A 262 17.04 -1.79 -3.58
N ALA A 263 18.01 -2.04 -4.46
CA ALA A 263 18.77 -0.99 -5.15
C ALA A 263 17.87 0.06 -5.81
N ARG A 264 16.94 -0.38 -6.67
CA ARG A 264 16.07 0.53 -7.43
C ARG A 264 14.88 1.05 -6.63
N SER A 265 14.41 0.30 -5.64
CA SER A 265 13.24 0.67 -4.86
C SER A 265 13.57 1.61 -3.70
N HIS A 266 14.73 1.45 -3.07
CA HIS A 266 15.12 2.20 -1.86
C HIS A 266 16.47 2.89 -2.01
N PHE A 267 17.57 2.18 -2.32
CA PHE A 267 18.91 2.77 -2.23
C PHE A 267 19.12 3.96 -3.17
N VAL A 268 18.76 3.84 -4.45
CA VAL A 268 18.88 4.94 -5.42
C VAL A 268 18.05 6.14 -4.99
N LYS A 269 16.81 5.90 -4.56
CA LYS A 269 15.90 6.93 -4.07
C LYS A 269 16.43 7.61 -2.79
N ALA A 270 17.02 6.84 -1.88
CA ALA A 270 17.59 7.36 -0.65
C ALA A 270 18.81 8.25 -0.93
N ILE A 271 19.67 7.87 -1.88
CA ILE A 271 20.81 8.70 -2.31
C ILE A 271 20.31 9.97 -2.98
N GLU A 272 19.33 9.88 -3.88
CA GLU A 272 18.71 11.03 -4.54
C GLU A 272 18.14 12.03 -3.52
N LEU A 273 17.29 11.57 -2.61
CA LEU A 273 16.70 12.40 -1.57
C LEU A 273 17.76 12.95 -0.60
N GLY A 274 18.78 12.16 -0.26
CA GLY A 274 19.90 12.59 0.58
C GLY A 274 20.69 13.75 -0.05
N ILE A 275 20.98 13.67 -1.35
CA ILE A 275 21.65 14.74 -2.09
C ILE A 275 20.76 15.99 -2.12
N ILE A 276 19.47 15.85 -2.44
CA ILE A 276 18.52 16.96 -2.45
C ILE A 276 18.51 17.69 -1.10
N LEU A 277 18.45 16.94 0.01
CA LEU A 277 18.44 17.50 1.35
C LEU A 277 19.75 18.20 1.70
N ILE A 278 20.91 17.64 1.33
CA ILE A 278 22.22 18.27 1.56
C ILE A 278 22.35 19.57 0.78
N VAL A 279 21.95 19.59 -0.50
CA VAL A 279 21.98 20.81 -1.32
C VAL A 279 21.00 21.85 -0.78
N TYR A 280 19.79 21.43 -0.39
CA TYR A 280 18.82 22.31 0.21
C TYR A 280 19.32 22.90 1.55
N ALA A 281 19.92 22.09 2.43
CA ALA A 281 20.46 22.54 3.70
C ALA A 281 21.63 23.53 3.56
N SER A 282 22.43 23.41 2.49
CA SER A 282 23.55 24.33 2.23
C SER A 282 23.11 25.66 1.60
N HIS A 283 22.07 25.66 0.77
CA HIS A 283 21.64 26.85 0.01
C HIS A 283 20.46 27.59 0.64
N SER A 284 19.61 26.90 1.41
CA SER A 284 18.45 27.52 2.03
C SER A 284 18.88 28.41 3.20
N PRO A 285 18.31 29.62 3.35
CA PRO A 285 18.52 30.49 4.51
C PRO A 285 17.71 30.05 5.75
N LEU A 286 16.70 29.18 5.58
CA LEU A 286 15.79 28.72 6.63
C LEU A 286 16.39 27.77 7.69
N PRO A 287 17.34 26.85 7.38
CA PRO A 287 17.83 25.86 8.34
C PRO A 287 18.54 26.45 9.56
N LYS A 288 18.97 27.72 9.49
CA LYS A 288 19.73 28.37 10.57
C LYS A 288 18.86 28.78 11.78
N GLY A 289 17.54 28.62 11.72
CA GLY A 289 16.63 29.02 12.80
C GLY A 289 15.60 27.96 13.24
N THR A 290 15.74 26.70 12.81
CA THR A 290 14.76 25.63 13.05
C THR A 290 15.35 24.40 13.76
N PHE A 291 16.46 24.57 14.49
CA PHE A 291 16.94 23.62 15.47
C PHE A 291 17.02 24.28 16.84
#